data_AF-A0AAW1IFV6-F1
#
_entry.id   AF-A0AAW1IFV6-F1
#
_cell.length_a   1.000
_cell.length_b   1.000
_cell.length_c   1.000
_cell.angle_alpha   90.00
_cell.angle_beta   90.00
_cell.angle_gamma   90.00
#
_symmetry.space_group_name_H-M   'P 1'
#
loop_
_entity.id
_entity.type
_entity.pdbx_description
1 polymer ?
#
loop_
_entity_poly.entity_id
_entity_poly.type
_entity_poly.pdbx_seq_one_letter_code
_entity_poly.pdbx_strand_id
1 'polypeptide(L)'
;MENQVKKKGKNKNPNNHPINPNWAQLRQKLNIQGSKPNLSGPSPNSDGDVKPTVLGKRKERSDLSAFDSQPNDVLEPVNSDFSLTNEIAMDCEMVGVSPEGNRSALGRVTLVNKWGNVIYDEFVRPVERVVDYRTQISGIRPRDLKKAKDFPTVQKKVAELMKGRILVGHALRNDLKALLLSHPKKDMRDTSEYQPFLKGSQRKALRHLATEFLGVTIQTGEHCPVEDARAAMLLYQRHRKEWERSAKDRTRLVEKQKKRKNKKKAKTTESSDMNGPLA
;
A
#
# COMPACT_ATOMS: atom_id res chain seq x y z
N MET A 1 29.38 33.10 -53.47
CA MET A 1 30.36 33.23 -52.38
C MET A 1 29.59 33.36 -51.07
N GLU A 2 29.92 32.50 -50.11
CA GLU A 2 29.70 32.62 -48.65
C GLU A 2 28.28 32.78 -48.08
N ASN A 3 27.93 32.28 -46.89
CA ASN A 3 28.36 31.14 -46.09
C ASN A 3 27.28 30.96 -45.01
N GLN A 4 26.96 29.72 -44.63
CA GLN A 4 25.98 29.42 -43.59
C GLN A 4 26.55 29.65 -42.19
N VAL A 5 25.79 30.28 -41.28
CA VAL A 5 25.99 30.15 -39.83
C VAL A 5 24.66 29.86 -39.14
N LYS A 6 24.55 28.63 -38.61
CA LYS A 6 23.46 28.14 -37.74
C LYS A 6 23.58 28.77 -36.34
N LYS A 7 22.48 29.31 -35.79
CA LYS A 7 22.31 29.51 -34.34
C LYS A 7 21.16 28.65 -33.81
N LYS A 8 21.51 27.77 -32.86
CA LYS A 8 20.63 26.84 -32.14
C LYS A 8 19.68 27.59 -31.19
N GLY A 9 18.42 27.16 -31.15
CA GLY A 9 17.39 27.64 -30.22
C GLY A 9 17.65 27.24 -28.76
N LYS A 10 17.29 28.15 -27.84
CA LYS A 10 17.31 27.96 -26.39
C LYS A 10 16.19 27.00 -25.96
N ASN A 11 16.55 25.90 -25.31
CA ASN A 11 15.60 24.98 -24.67
C ASN A 11 15.13 25.59 -23.34
N LYS A 12 13.81 25.79 -23.18
CA LYS A 12 13.20 26.19 -21.91
C LYS A 12 12.98 24.94 -21.05
N ASN A 13 13.50 24.97 -19.83
CA ASN A 13 13.38 23.90 -18.83
C ASN A 13 12.03 24.05 -18.10
N PRO A 14 11.09 23.09 -18.15
CA PRO A 14 9.88 23.15 -17.35
C PRO A 14 9.96 22.10 -16.24
N ASN A 15 10.42 22.48 -15.06
CA ASN A 15 10.14 21.73 -13.84
C ASN A 15 10.36 22.63 -12.63
N ASN A 16 9.31 23.36 -12.26
CA ASN A 16 9.18 23.88 -10.91
C ASN A 16 7.74 23.66 -10.44
N HIS A 17 7.51 22.54 -9.75
CA HIS A 17 6.30 22.33 -8.97
C HIS A 17 6.68 22.15 -7.50
N PRO A 18 5.88 22.73 -6.58
CA PRO A 18 6.33 23.06 -5.24
C PRO A 18 6.52 21.79 -4.41
N ILE A 19 7.71 21.68 -3.82
CA ILE A 19 8.05 20.70 -2.78
C ILE A 19 7.06 20.85 -1.62
N ASN A 20 6.51 19.72 -1.17
CA ASN A 20 5.67 19.65 0.03
C ASN A 20 6.40 20.32 1.21
N PRO A 21 5.78 21.31 1.90
CA PRO A 21 6.43 22.13 2.93
C PRO A 21 7.02 21.32 4.10
N ASN A 22 6.50 20.12 4.36
CA ASN A 22 7.02 19.24 5.41
C ASN A 22 8.39 18.62 5.04
N TRP A 23 8.66 18.44 3.74
CA TRP A 23 9.93 17.89 3.24
C TRP A 23 11.06 18.92 3.35
N ALA A 24 10.76 20.20 3.13
CA ALA A 24 11.71 21.29 3.29
C ALA A 24 12.19 21.44 4.75
N GLN A 25 11.28 21.26 5.71
CA GLN A 25 11.57 21.33 7.14
C GLN A 25 12.40 20.14 7.63
N LEU A 26 12.23 18.96 7.02
CA LEU A 26 12.97 17.75 7.38
C LEU A 26 14.44 17.80 6.89
N ARG A 27 14.70 18.40 5.73
CA ARG A 27 16.08 18.58 5.20
C ARG A 27 16.98 19.40 6.12
N GLN A 28 16.43 20.42 6.77
CA GLN A 28 17.19 21.29 7.68
C GLN A 28 17.70 20.56 8.93
N LYS A 29 17.16 19.38 9.26
CA LYS A 29 17.47 18.67 10.51
C LYS A 29 18.51 17.53 10.38
N LEU A 30 18.94 17.16 9.18
CA LEU A 30 19.64 15.89 8.93
C LEU A 30 21.15 15.98 8.64
N ASN A 31 21.77 17.14 8.82
CA ASN A 31 23.16 17.35 8.38
C ASN A 31 24.20 17.02 9.46
N ILE A 32 24.27 15.77 9.94
CA ILE A 32 25.42 15.27 10.74
C ILE A 32 25.80 13.82 10.33
N GLN A 33 27.10 13.67 10.04
CA GLN A 33 27.91 12.52 9.58
C GLN A 33 27.78 11.30 10.52
N GLY A 34 27.92 10.01 10.17
CA GLY A 34 28.56 9.29 9.06
C GLY A 34 29.59 8.29 9.64
N SER A 35 29.39 6.96 9.52
CA SER A 35 30.42 5.88 9.46
C SER A 35 29.82 4.44 9.46
N LYS A 36 30.45 3.51 8.73
CA LYS A 36 30.00 2.15 8.32
C LYS A 36 30.99 1.03 8.81
N PRO A 37 30.69 -0.28 8.61
CA PRO A 37 31.03 -1.41 9.52
C PRO A 37 32.01 -2.46 8.93
N ASN A 38 32.24 -3.58 9.64
CA ASN A 38 32.95 -4.79 9.16
C ASN A 38 32.19 -6.12 9.37
N LEU A 39 32.58 -7.11 8.54
CA LEU A 39 31.99 -8.43 8.19
C LEU A 39 32.62 -9.63 8.93
N SER A 40 31.95 -10.81 8.95
CA SER A 40 32.45 -12.14 8.49
C SER A 40 31.51 -13.34 8.83
N GLY A 41 31.50 -14.40 7.98
CA GLY A 41 30.76 -15.70 8.10
C GLY A 41 31.54 -16.78 8.89
N PRO A 42 31.48 -18.13 8.64
CA PRO A 42 30.77 -18.98 7.64
C PRO A 42 30.12 -20.33 8.17
N SER A 43 29.61 -21.21 7.27
CA SER A 43 29.11 -22.64 7.45
C SER A 43 30.27 -23.69 7.44
N PRO A 44 30.15 -25.08 7.46
CA PRO A 44 29.17 -26.00 6.80
C PRO A 44 28.94 -27.49 7.34
N ASN A 45 28.17 -28.31 6.56
CA ASN A 45 28.09 -29.81 6.36
C ASN A 45 27.35 -30.71 7.41
N SER A 46 26.74 -31.89 7.13
CA SER A 46 26.79 -32.94 6.06
C SER A 46 25.61 -33.97 6.06
N ASP A 47 25.32 -34.56 4.89
CA ASP A 47 24.90 -35.93 4.43
C ASP A 47 24.07 -36.97 5.24
N GLY A 48 23.24 -37.73 4.48
CA GLY A 48 22.69 -39.06 4.84
C GLY A 48 21.70 -39.68 3.81
N ASP A 49 21.96 -40.93 3.40
CA ASP A 49 21.49 -41.75 2.25
C ASP A 49 20.07 -42.40 2.27
N VAL A 50 19.73 -43.14 1.18
CA VAL A 50 18.40 -43.49 0.62
C VAL A 50 18.05 -45.03 0.60
N LYS A 51 16.74 -45.37 0.55
CA LYS A 51 16.00 -46.43 -0.25
C LYS A 51 15.29 -47.61 0.52
N PRO A 52 14.44 -48.49 -0.10
CA PRO A 52 13.00 -48.31 -0.44
C PRO A 52 12.10 -49.58 -0.20
N THR A 53 10.77 -49.57 -0.45
CA THR A 53 9.93 -50.73 -0.94
C THR A 53 8.43 -50.36 -1.06
N VAL A 54 7.76 -50.42 -2.23
CA VAL A 54 6.98 -51.48 -2.94
C VAL A 54 5.43 -51.49 -2.71
N LEU A 55 4.74 -51.10 -3.78
CA LEU A 55 3.39 -51.38 -4.34
C LEU A 55 2.26 -52.12 -3.57
N GLY A 56 1.05 -51.53 -3.69
CA GLY A 56 -0.23 -52.23 -3.71
C GLY A 56 -1.28 -51.50 -4.57
N LYS A 57 -1.82 -52.16 -5.61
CA LYS A 57 -2.82 -51.66 -6.58
C LYS A 57 -4.25 -51.76 -6.03
N ARG A 58 -5.12 -50.76 -6.25
CA ARG A 58 -6.58 -50.98 -6.33
C ARG A 58 -7.36 -49.91 -7.13
N LYS A 59 -7.80 -50.33 -8.32
CA LYS A 59 -9.10 -50.14 -9.01
C LYS A 59 -9.75 -48.73 -9.02
N GLU A 60 -9.75 -48.13 -10.22
CA GLU A 60 -10.59 -46.99 -10.61
C GLU A 60 -12.09 -47.26 -10.49
N ARG A 61 -12.84 -46.21 -10.11
CA ARG A 61 -14.20 -45.94 -10.60
C ARG A 61 -14.49 -44.44 -10.53
N SER A 62 -15.24 -44.00 -11.53
CA SER A 62 -15.48 -42.65 -11.98
C SER A 62 -16.65 -41.94 -11.27
N ASP A 63 -16.49 -40.61 -11.17
CA ASP A 63 -17.46 -39.55 -11.50
C ASP A 63 -18.11 -38.71 -10.37
N LEU A 64 -17.99 -37.39 -10.61
CA LEU A 64 -18.67 -36.18 -10.13
C LEU A 64 -18.64 -35.71 -8.65
N SER A 65 -18.10 -34.50 -8.53
CA SER A 65 -18.48 -33.39 -7.64
C SER A 65 -18.22 -33.53 -6.14
N ALA A 66 -17.03 -33.11 -5.74
CA ALA A 66 -16.87 -32.23 -4.59
C ALA A 66 -15.64 -31.35 -4.84
N PHE A 67 -15.84 -30.03 -4.94
CA PHE A 67 -14.75 -29.08 -4.77
C PHE A 67 -14.45 -29.07 -3.27
N ASP A 68 -13.87 -30.17 -2.76
CA ASP A 68 -13.30 -30.24 -1.43
C ASP A 68 -11.93 -29.59 -1.50
N SER A 69 -11.93 -28.27 -1.68
CA SER A 69 -10.75 -27.48 -1.44
C SER A 69 -10.53 -27.51 0.07
N GLN A 70 -9.59 -28.36 0.49
CA GLN A 70 -8.82 -28.17 1.71
C GLN A 70 -8.60 -26.65 1.91
N PRO A 71 -8.77 -26.10 3.12
CA PRO A 71 -8.50 -24.69 3.35
C PRO A 71 -7.04 -24.44 2.95
N ASN A 72 -6.85 -23.77 1.81
CA ASN A 72 -5.55 -23.28 1.43
C ASN A 72 -5.23 -22.17 2.43
N ASP A 73 -4.55 -22.54 3.53
CA ASP A 73 -4.06 -21.61 4.54
C ASP A 73 -3.14 -20.54 3.94
N VAL A 74 -2.70 -20.71 2.69
CA VAL A 74 -1.77 -19.82 1.99
C VAL A 74 -2.51 -18.94 0.98
N LEU A 75 -2.39 -17.62 1.16
CA LEU A 75 -2.82 -16.62 0.19
C LEU A 75 -1.84 -16.58 -1.00
N GLU A 76 -2.06 -17.45 -1.99
CA GLU A 76 -1.25 -17.49 -3.21
C GLU A 76 -1.81 -16.58 -4.32
N PRO A 77 -0.94 -16.08 -5.23
CA PRO A 77 -1.40 -15.38 -6.41
C PRO A 77 -2.20 -16.29 -7.34
N VAL A 78 -3.23 -15.73 -8.00
CA VAL A 78 -4.11 -16.51 -8.89
C VAL A 78 -3.49 -16.80 -10.28
N ASN A 79 -2.38 -16.17 -10.61
CA ASN A 79 -1.60 -16.40 -11.83
C ASN A 79 -0.16 -15.88 -11.66
N SER A 80 0.68 -16.03 -12.68
CA SER A 80 2.07 -15.54 -12.70
C SER A 80 2.23 -14.22 -13.48
N ASP A 81 1.17 -13.45 -13.68
CA ASP A 81 1.24 -12.13 -14.34
C ASP A 81 1.61 -11.04 -13.33
N PHE A 82 2.83 -10.53 -13.43
CA PHE A 82 3.37 -9.45 -12.61
C PHE A 82 3.10 -8.06 -13.20
N SER A 83 2.26 -7.97 -14.24
CA SER A 83 1.91 -6.69 -14.85
C SER A 83 1.11 -5.81 -13.89
N LEU A 84 1.24 -4.51 -14.07
CA LEU A 84 0.61 -3.51 -13.23
C LEU A 84 -0.87 -3.37 -13.61
N THR A 85 -1.77 -3.54 -12.64
CA THR A 85 -3.22 -3.52 -12.87
C THR A 85 -3.87 -2.19 -12.48
N ASN A 86 -5.17 -2.03 -12.75
CA ASN A 86 -5.92 -0.84 -12.35
C ASN A 86 -6.20 -0.79 -10.85
N GLU A 87 -6.27 -1.95 -10.20
CA GLU A 87 -6.37 -2.13 -8.76
C GLU A 87 -5.06 -2.68 -8.22
N ILE A 88 -4.53 -2.08 -7.16
CA ILE A 88 -3.35 -2.57 -6.44
C ILE A 88 -3.66 -2.58 -4.94
N ALA A 89 -3.10 -3.53 -4.20
CA ALA A 89 -3.15 -3.50 -2.74
C ALA A 89 -1.78 -3.14 -2.18
N MET A 90 -1.79 -2.51 -1.02
CA MET A 90 -0.59 -2.06 -0.32
C MET A 90 -0.72 -2.33 1.16
N ASP A 91 0.41 -2.70 1.75
CA ASP A 91 0.59 -2.79 3.20
C ASP A 91 2.01 -2.32 3.56
N CYS A 92 2.15 -1.69 4.73
CA CYS A 92 3.41 -1.17 5.24
C CYS A 92 3.72 -1.73 6.62
N GLU A 93 4.98 -2.08 6.82
CA GLU A 93 5.52 -2.32 8.16
C GLU A 93 6.24 -1.08 8.67
N MET A 94 5.99 -0.76 9.94
CA MET A 94 6.50 0.44 10.59
C MET A 94 7.44 0.11 11.74
N VAL A 95 8.45 0.96 11.89
CA VAL A 95 9.37 0.99 13.04
C VAL A 95 9.10 2.22 13.91
N GLY A 96 9.50 2.16 15.18
CA GLY A 96 9.45 3.24 16.14
C GLY A 96 10.62 4.22 16.02
N VAL A 97 10.27 5.49 15.90
CA VAL A 97 11.16 6.65 15.93
C VAL A 97 10.67 7.63 17.02
N SER A 98 11.43 8.72 17.25
CA SER A 98 11.41 9.57 18.46
C SER A 98 12.20 8.96 19.63
N PRO A 99 12.60 9.75 20.64
CA PRO A 99 13.28 9.22 21.82
C PRO A 99 12.49 8.11 22.53
N GLU A 100 11.16 8.21 22.55
CA GLU A 100 10.25 7.25 23.19
C GLU A 100 9.79 6.13 22.24
N GLY A 101 10.13 6.18 20.94
CA GLY A 101 9.74 5.15 19.95
C GLY A 101 8.26 5.10 19.59
N ASN A 102 7.47 6.08 20.04
CA ASN A 102 6.02 6.09 19.88
C ASN A 102 5.56 6.58 18.50
N ARG A 103 6.43 7.25 17.74
CA ARG A 103 6.12 7.68 16.37
C ARG A 103 6.48 6.57 15.39
N SER A 104 5.53 6.22 14.53
CA SER A 104 5.76 5.25 13.46
C SER A 104 6.46 5.90 12.26
N ALA A 105 7.49 5.25 11.73
CA ALA A 105 8.10 5.55 10.44
C ALA A 105 8.12 4.30 9.55
N LEU A 106 8.10 4.49 8.23
CA LEU A 106 8.07 3.39 7.26
C LEU A 106 9.37 2.57 7.31
N GLY A 107 9.25 1.26 7.50
CA GLY A 107 10.37 0.32 7.50
C GLY A 107 10.33 -0.70 6.35
N ARG A 108 9.14 -1.06 5.85
CA ARG A 108 8.95 -1.87 4.63
C ARG A 108 7.63 -1.49 3.97
N VAL A 109 7.57 -1.53 2.65
CA VAL A 109 6.31 -1.38 1.89
C VAL A 109 6.20 -2.49 0.87
N THR A 110 5.02 -3.07 0.76
CA THR A 110 4.69 -4.06 -0.25
C THR A 110 3.49 -3.58 -1.07
N LEU A 111 3.55 -3.76 -2.38
CA LEU A 111 2.43 -3.61 -3.29
C LEU A 111 2.22 -4.89 -4.10
N VAL A 112 0.96 -5.30 -4.20
CA VAL A 112 0.54 -6.42 -5.04
C VAL A 112 -0.48 -5.96 -6.07
N ASN A 113 -0.49 -6.60 -7.24
CA ASN A 113 -1.52 -6.37 -8.26
C ASN A 113 -2.82 -7.10 -7.92
N LYS A 114 -3.85 -6.97 -8.77
CA LYS A 114 -5.19 -7.55 -8.53
C LYS A 114 -5.20 -9.07 -8.39
N TRP A 115 -4.15 -9.75 -8.87
CA TRP A 115 -4.00 -11.19 -8.82
C TRP A 115 -3.21 -11.67 -7.60
N GLY A 116 -2.68 -10.74 -6.78
CA GLY A 116 -1.85 -11.06 -5.62
C GLY A 116 -0.35 -11.16 -5.92
N ASN A 117 0.09 -10.89 -7.15
CA ASN A 117 1.51 -10.88 -7.50
C ASN A 117 2.19 -9.62 -6.96
N VAL A 118 3.35 -9.80 -6.33
CA VAL A 118 4.16 -8.70 -5.78
C VAL A 118 4.76 -7.90 -6.94
N ILE A 119 4.38 -6.63 -7.01
CA ILE A 119 4.88 -5.68 -8.02
C ILE A 119 5.96 -4.75 -7.46
N TYR A 120 6.02 -4.62 -6.14
CA TYR A 120 7.02 -3.83 -5.44
C TYR A 120 7.10 -4.28 -3.99
N ASP A 121 8.28 -4.61 -3.47
CA ASP A 121 8.47 -4.98 -2.08
C ASP A 121 9.87 -4.53 -1.64
N GLU A 122 9.95 -3.57 -0.73
CA GLU A 122 11.21 -2.95 -0.38
C GLU A 122 11.28 -2.60 1.11
N PHE A 123 12.39 -2.95 1.74
CA PHE A 123 12.79 -2.35 3.01
C PHE A 123 13.21 -0.90 2.78
N VAL A 124 12.82 -0.04 3.72
CA VAL A 124 13.00 1.42 3.63
C VAL A 124 13.81 1.90 4.80
N ARG A 125 14.87 2.65 4.53
CA ARG A 125 15.65 3.33 5.57
C ARG A 125 14.85 4.56 6.03
N PRO A 126 14.36 4.60 7.27
CA PRO A 126 13.65 5.76 7.78
C PRO A 126 14.59 6.97 7.84
N VAL A 127 14.01 8.15 7.72
CA VAL A 127 14.76 9.41 7.78
C VAL A 127 15.24 9.70 9.22
N GLU A 128 14.43 9.34 10.20
CA GLU A 128 14.74 9.48 11.62
C GLU A 128 15.44 8.23 12.15
N ARG A 129 16.21 8.38 13.23
CA ARG A 129 16.86 7.25 13.91
C ARG A 129 15.80 6.29 14.45
N VAL A 130 15.91 5.03 14.07
CA VAL A 130 15.11 3.93 14.64
C VAL A 130 15.56 3.67 16.07
N VAL A 131 14.62 3.70 17.00
CA VAL A 131 14.86 3.34 18.41
C VAL A 131 14.18 2.04 18.80
N ASP A 132 13.12 1.65 18.08
CA ASP A 132 12.40 0.40 18.28
C ASP A 132 12.03 -0.18 16.91
N TYR A 133 12.42 -1.42 16.63
CA TYR A 133 12.10 -2.07 15.36
C TYR A 133 10.70 -2.67 15.35
N ARG A 134 10.08 -2.85 16.52
CA ARG A 134 8.78 -3.51 16.69
C ARG A 134 8.75 -4.91 16.07
N THR A 135 9.91 -5.56 16.08
CA THR A 135 10.21 -6.84 15.46
C THR A 135 9.11 -7.89 15.61
N GLN A 136 8.54 -8.05 16.81
CA GLN A 136 7.49 -9.03 17.09
C GLN A 136 6.22 -8.81 16.27
N ILE A 137 6.01 -7.59 15.79
CA ILE A 137 4.89 -7.20 14.94
C ILE A 137 5.40 -7.04 13.50
N SER A 138 6.39 -6.17 13.28
CA SER A 138 6.81 -5.73 11.94
C SER A 138 7.65 -6.74 11.15
N GLY A 139 8.23 -7.72 11.82
CA GLY A 139 9.24 -8.59 11.25
C GLY A 139 10.58 -7.92 10.90
N ILE A 140 10.72 -6.60 11.07
CA ILE A 140 11.91 -5.86 10.68
C ILE A 140 13.01 -6.03 11.73
N ARG A 141 14.25 -6.23 11.27
CA ARG A 141 15.47 -6.27 12.07
C ARG A 141 16.46 -5.18 11.64
N PRO A 142 17.44 -4.82 12.49
CA PRO A 142 18.51 -3.89 12.12
C PRO A 142 19.24 -4.25 10.82
N ARG A 143 19.43 -5.55 10.57
CA ARG A 143 20.13 -6.04 9.37
C ARG A 143 19.38 -5.72 8.08
N ASP A 144 18.06 -5.68 8.11
CA ASP A 144 17.23 -5.44 6.93
C ASP A 144 17.37 -3.97 6.46
N LEU A 145 17.52 -3.05 7.43
CA LEU A 145 17.67 -1.62 7.15
C LEU A 145 19.09 -1.20 6.75
N LYS A 146 20.11 -2.07 6.92
CA LYS A 146 21.50 -1.77 6.51
C LYS A 146 21.59 -1.51 5.01
N LYS A 147 20.93 -2.34 4.19
CA LYS A 147 20.91 -2.26 2.72
C LYS A 147 19.61 -1.69 2.14
N ALA A 148 18.68 -1.27 2.99
CA ALA A 148 17.40 -0.69 2.56
C ALA A 148 17.57 0.53 1.64
N LYS A 149 16.57 0.74 0.78
CA LYS A 149 16.48 1.92 -0.08
C LYS A 149 16.18 3.16 0.77
N ASP A 150 16.61 4.32 0.32
CA ASP A 150 16.28 5.58 0.98
C ASP A 150 14.79 5.90 0.83
N PHE A 151 14.22 6.50 1.88
CA PHE A 151 12.80 6.84 1.92
C PHE A 151 12.31 7.67 0.70
N PRO A 152 13.01 8.73 0.25
CA PRO A 152 12.56 9.52 -0.91
C PRO A 152 12.45 8.70 -2.20
N THR A 153 13.41 7.81 -2.48
CA THR A 153 13.36 6.91 -3.64
C THR A 153 12.14 6.00 -3.59
N VAL A 154 11.90 5.36 -2.44
CA VAL A 154 10.75 4.47 -2.26
C VAL A 154 9.44 5.23 -2.36
N GLN A 155 9.33 6.36 -1.66
CA GLN A 155 8.14 7.21 -1.69
C GLN A 155 7.77 7.62 -3.12
N LYS A 156 8.75 8.09 -3.91
CA LYS A 156 8.53 8.46 -5.31
C LYS A 156 8.01 7.28 -6.13
N LYS A 157 8.64 6.10 -5.97
CA LYS A 157 8.24 4.90 -6.71
C LYS A 157 6.84 4.43 -6.35
N VAL A 158 6.48 4.43 -5.07
CA VAL A 158 5.14 4.08 -4.59
C VAL A 158 4.09 5.07 -5.10
N ALA A 159 4.40 6.38 -5.10
CA ALA A 159 3.52 7.41 -5.66
C ALA A 159 3.27 7.21 -7.17
N GLU A 160 4.29 6.85 -7.94
CA GLU A 160 4.17 6.53 -9.37
C GLU A 160 3.30 5.28 -9.58
N LEU A 161 3.51 4.23 -8.79
CA LEU A 161 2.74 2.98 -8.91
C LEU A 161 1.26 3.19 -8.57
N MET A 162 0.92 3.96 -7.53
CA MET A 162 -0.50 4.18 -7.17
C MET A 162 -1.23 5.16 -8.09
N LYS A 163 -0.52 5.98 -8.87
CA LYS A 163 -1.12 7.07 -9.63
C LYS A 163 -2.18 6.57 -10.61
N GLY A 164 -3.40 7.09 -10.48
CA GLY A 164 -4.52 6.75 -11.36
C GLY A 164 -5.13 5.37 -11.13
N ARG A 165 -4.83 4.72 -9.99
CA ARG A 165 -5.29 3.38 -9.65
C ARG A 165 -6.18 3.35 -8.43
N ILE A 166 -6.96 2.29 -8.31
CA ILE A 166 -7.66 1.95 -7.08
C ILE A 166 -6.63 1.37 -6.11
N LEU A 167 -6.52 1.97 -4.92
CA LEU A 167 -5.66 1.51 -3.84
C LEU A 167 -6.50 0.75 -2.82
N VAL A 168 -6.19 -0.52 -2.66
CA VAL A 168 -6.80 -1.46 -1.70
C VAL A 168 -5.87 -1.64 -0.51
N GLY A 169 -6.41 -1.85 0.69
CA GLY A 169 -5.61 -2.15 1.87
C GLY A 169 -6.46 -2.23 3.13
N HIS A 170 -5.80 -2.22 4.30
CA HIS A 170 -6.47 -2.23 5.59
C HIS A 170 -5.95 -1.08 6.47
N ALA A 171 -6.83 -0.16 6.86
CA ALA A 171 -6.47 1.05 7.60
C ALA A 171 -5.42 1.92 6.88
N LEU A 172 -5.55 2.06 5.55
CA LEU A 172 -4.65 2.72 4.59
C LEU A 172 -4.18 4.12 5.00
N ARG A 173 -4.93 4.80 5.87
CA ARG A 173 -4.54 6.10 6.42
C ARG A 173 -3.20 6.01 7.17
N ASN A 174 -2.92 4.90 7.83
CA ASN A 174 -1.68 4.68 8.58
C ASN A 174 -0.50 4.55 7.61
N ASP A 175 -0.64 3.73 6.58
CA ASP A 175 0.36 3.50 5.53
C ASP A 175 0.68 4.78 4.76
N LEU A 176 -0.36 5.46 4.28
CA LEU A 176 -0.22 6.72 3.55
C LEU A 176 0.44 7.80 4.42
N LYS A 177 0.15 7.82 5.73
CA LYS A 177 0.82 8.72 6.68
C LYS A 177 2.30 8.37 6.83
N ALA A 178 2.66 7.09 6.96
CA ALA A 178 4.04 6.64 7.05
C ALA A 178 4.83 6.95 5.76
N LEU A 179 4.19 6.84 4.60
CA LEU A 179 4.71 7.23 3.28
C LEU A 179 4.71 8.74 3.02
N LEU A 180 4.06 9.55 3.88
CA LEU A 180 3.81 10.98 3.64
C LEU A 180 3.13 11.26 2.27
N LEU A 181 2.23 10.36 1.87
CA LEU A 181 1.46 10.42 0.63
C LEU A 181 -0.03 10.62 0.91
N SER A 182 -0.78 10.92 -0.15
CA SER A 182 -2.24 10.95 -0.12
C SER A 182 -2.77 10.29 -1.38
N HIS A 183 -3.96 9.70 -1.29
CA HIS A 183 -4.65 9.10 -2.43
C HIS A 183 -6.08 9.64 -2.52
N PRO A 184 -6.67 9.80 -3.72
CA PRO A 184 -8.05 10.26 -3.84
C PRO A 184 -9.00 9.31 -3.12
N LYS A 185 -9.84 9.86 -2.22
CA LYS A 185 -10.81 9.05 -1.44
C LYS A 185 -11.73 8.17 -2.28
N LYS A 186 -12.09 8.63 -3.50
CA LYS A 186 -12.92 7.87 -4.44
C LYS A 186 -12.23 6.62 -5.01
N ASP A 187 -10.90 6.60 -4.97
CA ASP A 187 -10.04 5.54 -5.50
C ASP A 187 -9.43 4.71 -4.36
N MET A 188 -9.88 4.90 -3.11
CA MET A 188 -9.49 4.08 -1.97
C MET A 188 -10.53 2.98 -1.70
N ARG A 189 -10.04 1.78 -1.38
CA ARG A 189 -10.83 0.61 -0.96
C ARG A 189 -10.22 0.06 0.32
N ASP A 190 -10.51 0.76 1.41
CA ASP A 190 -10.04 0.40 2.75
C ASP A 190 -10.99 -0.63 3.37
N THR A 191 -10.49 -1.84 3.57
CA THR A 191 -11.24 -2.96 4.18
C THR A 191 -11.64 -2.66 5.63
N SER A 192 -10.92 -1.79 6.34
CA SER A 192 -11.29 -1.35 7.70
C SER A 192 -12.47 -0.36 7.71
N GLU A 193 -12.86 0.18 6.55
CA GLU A 193 -13.95 1.18 6.42
C GLU A 193 -15.13 0.66 5.58
N TYR A 194 -15.03 -0.56 5.04
CA TYR A 194 -16.08 -1.15 4.22
C TYR A 194 -17.28 -1.57 5.10
N GLN A 195 -18.45 -0.97 4.85
CA GLN A 195 -19.63 -1.11 5.72
C GLN A 195 -20.01 -2.57 6.03
N PRO A 196 -20.04 -3.51 5.05
CA PRO A 196 -20.31 -4.92 5.33
C PRO A 196 -19.31 -5.61 6.26
N PHE A 197 -18.11 -5.06 6.44
CA PHE A 197 -17.09 -5.63 7.33
C PHE A 197 -17.14 -5.05 8.76
N LEU A 198 -17.92 -3.99 8.98
CA LEU A 198 -18.04 -3.36 10.29
C LEU A 198 -19.01 -4.14 11.19
N LYS A 199 -18.68 -4.20 12.49
CA LYS A 199 -19.64 -4.62 13.52
C LYS A 199 -20.30 -3.36 14.09
N GLY A 200 -21.39 -2.92 13.48
CA GLY A 200 -21.95 -1.59 13.74
C GLY A 200 -20.99 -0.49 13.28
N SER A 201 -20.48 0.32 14.20
CA SER A 201 -19.44 1.34 13.91
C SER A 201 -18.01 0.86 14.17
N GLN A 202 -17.83 -0.36 14.70
CA GLN A 202 -16.52 -0.88 15.10
C GLN A 202 -15.79 -1.55 13.94
N ARG A 203 -14.51 -1.21 13.80
CA ARG A 203 -13.59 -1.79 12.80
C ARG A 203 -13.09 -3.16 13.30
N LYS A 204 -13.08 -4.15 12.42
CA LYS A 204 -12.45 -5.46 12.68
C LYS A 204 -10.98 -5.43 12.21
N ALA A 205 -10.11 -6.15 12.91
CA ALA A 205 -8.74 -6.37 12.48
C ALA A 205 -8.70 -7.22 11.19
N LEU A 206 -7.67 -7.03 10.35
CA LEU A 206 -7.52 -7.76 9.10
C LEU A 206 -7.56 -9.28 9.29
N ARG A 207 -6.86 -9.82 10.31
CA ARG A 207 -6.91 -11.26 10.64
C ARG A 207 -8.33 -11.79 10.84
N HIS A 208 -9.21 -11.03 11.49
CA HIS A 208 -10.59 -11.48 11.72
C HIS A 208 -11.39 -11.46 10.42
N LEU A 209 -11.16 -10.47 9.55
CA LEU A 209 -11.77 -10.42 8.23
C LEU A 209 -11.27 -11.56 7.33
N ALA A 210 -9.97 -11.86 7.37
CA ALA A 210 -9.38 -12.97 6.63
C ALA A 210 -9.99 -14.30 7.07
N THR A 211 -10.07 -14.56 8.38
CA THR A 211 -10.71 -15.79 8.88
C THR A 211 -12.20 -15.86 8.52
N GLU A 212 -12.96 -14.78 8.70
CA GLU A 212 -14.41 -14.76 8.48
C GLU A 212 -14.80 -14.87 6.99
N PHE A 213 -14.11 -14.16 6.10
CA PHE A 213 -14.52 -14.04 4.69
C PHE A 213 -13.66 -14.86 3.72
N LEU A 214 -12.44 -15.23 4.12
CA LEU A 214 -11.52 -15.99 3.27
C LEU A 214 -11.27 -17.39 3.83
N GLY A 215 -11.57 -17.67 5.10
CA GLY A 215 -11.31 -18.96 5.73
C GLY A 215 -9.82 -19.21 5.99
N VAL A 216 -9.00 -18.16 6.04
CA VAL A 216 -7.54 -18.27 6.27
C VAL A 216 -7.15 -17.61 7.59
N THR A 217 -6.11 -18.13 8.23
CA THR A 217 -5.52 -17.54 9.44
C THR A 217 -4.21 -16.86 9.09
N ILE A 218 -4.14 -15.55 9.31
CA ILE A 218 -2.96 -14.72 9.05
C ILE A 218 -2.50 -14.03 10.34
N GLN A 219 -1.29 -13.45 10.33
CA GLN A 219 -0.74 -12.71 11.48
C GLN A 219 -0.66 -13.55 12.77
N THR A 220 -0.29 -14.84 12.64
CA THR A 220 -0.09 -15.75 13.79
C THR A 220 1.22 -15.50 14.54
N GLY A 221 2.14 -14.75 13.93
CA GLY A 221 3.40 -14.31 14.52
C GLY A 221 3.76 -12.91 14.01
N GLU A 222 4.98 -12.76 13.50
CA GLU A 222 5.39 -11.53 12.82
C GLU A 222 4.53 -11.31 11.57
N HIS A 223 4.14 -10.07 11.33
CA HIS A 223 3.34 -9.72 10.18
C HIS A 223 4.16 -9.86 8.90
N CYS A 224 3.47 -10.26 7.83
CA CYS A 224 4.02 -10.32 6.49
C CYS A 224 3.24 -9.35 5.61
N PRO A 225 3.81 -8.22 5.17
CA PRO A 225 3.08 -7.23 4.38
C PRO A 225 2.63 -7.78 3.01
N VAL A 226 3.29 -8.85 2.51
CA VAL A 226 2.84 -9.57 1.32
C VAL A 226 1.53 -10.32 1.59
N GLU A 227 1.45 -11.05 2.71
CA GLU A 227 0.25 -11.77 3.13
C GLU A 227 -0.91 -10.79 3.39
N ASP A 228 -0.64 -9.72 4.12
CA ASP A 228 -1.64 -8.71 4.49
C ASP A 228 -2.17 -7.95 3.27
N ALA A 229 -1.30 -7.53 2.34
CA ALA A 229 -1.72 -6.90 1.09
C ALA A 229 -2.54 -7.86 0.22
N ARG A 230 -2.18 -9.15 0.16
CA ARG A 230 -2.97 -10.16 -0.56
C ARG A 230 -4.33 -10.41 0.09
N ALA A 231 -4.39 -10.49 1.42
CA ALA A 231 -5.64 -10.65 2.16
C ALA A 231 -6.59 -9.49 1.87
N ALA A 232 -6.08 -8.25 1.95
CA ALA A 232 -6.87 -7.06 1.63
C ALA A 232 -7.35 -7.05 0.16
N MET A 233 -6.48 -7.41 -0.79
CA MET A 233 -6.86 -7.54 -2.20
C MET A 233 -7.96 -8.59 -2.38
N LEU A 234 -7.82 -9.77 -1.80
CA LEU A 234 -8.79 -10.85 -1.96
C LEU A 234 -10.14 -10.53 -1.33
N LEU A 235 -10.15 -9.89 -0.15
CA LEU A 235 -11.36 -9.35 0.48
C LEU A 235 -12.10 -8.37 -0.44
N TYR A 236 -11.35 -7.45 -1.06
CA TYR A 236 -11.90 -6.52 -2.04
C TYR A 236 -12.45 -7.25 -3.27
N GLN A 237 -11.68 -8.18 -3.85
CA GLN A 237 -12.08 -8.92 -5.05
C GLN A 237 -13.37 -9.73 -4.81
N ARG A 238 -13.51 -10.36 -3.65
CA ARG A 238 -14.71 -11.14 -3.25
C ARG A 238 -15.98 -10.27 -3.16
N HIS A 239 -15.83 -8.98 -2.85
CA HIS A 239 -16.94 -8.02 -2.69
C HIS A 239 -16.94 -6.93 -3.77
N ARG A 240 -16.16 -7.10 -4.85
CA ARG A 240 -15.88 -6.03 -5.81
C ARG A 240 -17.14 -5.48 -6.45
N LYS A 241 -18.11 -6.34 -6.77
CA LYS A 241 -19.36 -5.95 -7.43
C LYS A 241 -20.16 -4.99 -6.55
N GLU A 242 -20.43 -5.36 -5.30
CA GLU A 242 -21.17 -4.52 -4.35
C GLU A 242 -20.37 -3.28 -3.95
N TRP A 243 -19.06 -3.43 -3.75
CA TRP A 243 -18.17 -2.33 -3.35
C TRP A 243 -18.10 -1.24 -4.42
N GLU A 244 -17.88 -1.60 -5.69
CA GLU A 244 -17.80 -0.62 -6.78
C GLU A 244 -19.14 0.07 -7.05
N ARG A 245 -20.27 -0.64 -6.91
CA ARG A 245 -21.60 -0.01 -6.97
C ARG A 245 -21.73 1.04 -5.87
N SER A 246 -21.43 0.67 -4.63
CA SER A 246 -21.53 1.56 -3.47
C SER A 246 -20.59 2.77 -3.56
N ALA A 247 -19.38 2.59 -4.10
CA ALA A 247 -18.41 3.66 -4.30
C ALA A 247 -18.87 4.68 -5.37
N LYS A 248 -19.45 4.19 -6.47
CA LYS A 248 -20.03 5.04 -7.52
C LYS A 248 -21.20 5.86 -6.99
N ASP A 249 -22.11 5.23 -6.26
CA ASP A 249 -23.28 5.91 -5.70
C ASP A 249 -22.87 6.99 -4.69
N ARG A 250 -21.90 6.69 -3.81
CA ARG A 250 -21.33 7.68 -2.88
C ARG A 250 -20.72 8.87 -3.61
N THR A 251 -19.97 8.62 -4.68
CA THR A 251 -19.34 9.67 -5.50
C THR A 251 -20.41 10.58 -6.13
N ARG A 252 -21.44 9.99 -6.74
CA ARG A 252 -22.59 10.72 -7.31
C ARG A 252 -23.31 11.57 -6.26
N LEU A 253 -23.51 11.04 -5.04
CA LEU A 253 -24.14 11.78 -3.95
C LEU A 253 -23.31 12.99 -3.51
N VAL A 254 -21.99 12.82 -3.35
CA VAL A 254 -21.07 13.91 -2.99
C VAL A 254 -21.07 15.00 -4.06
N GLU A 255 -21.06 14.64 -5.34
CA GLU A 255 -21.15 15.59 -6.45
C GLU A 255 -22.48 16.35 -6.44
N LYS A 256 -23.61 15.67 -6.23
CA LYS A 256 -24.94 16.29 -6.13
C LYS A 256 -25.01 17.27 -4.96
N GLN A 257 -24.44 16.92 -3.81
CA GLN A 257 -24.36 17.81 -2.64
C GLN A 257 -23.49 19.03 -2.92
N LYS A 258 -22.34 18.86 -3.59
CA LYS A 258 -21.45 19.97 -3.98
C LYS A 258 -22.15 20.94 -4.94
N LYS A 259 -22.86 20.42 -5.95
CA LYS A 259 -23.67 21.24 -6.89
C LYS A 259 -24.76 22.02 -6.15
N ARG A 260 -25.47 21.38 -5.21
CA ARG A 260 -26.50 22.03 -4.37
C ARG A 260 -25.90 23.15 -3.50
N LYS A 261 -24.74 22.92 -2.87
CA LYS A 261 -24.04 23.95 -2.07
C LYS A 261 -23.60 25.14 -2.93
N ASN A 262 -23.05 24.88 -4.12
CA ASN A 262 -22.65 25.95 -5.03
C ASN A 262 -23.86 26.79 -5.51
N LYS A 263 -24.98 26.15 -5.86
CA LYS A 263 -26.22 26.86 -6.24
C LYS A 263 -26.78 27.72 -5.10
N LYS A 264 -26.71 27.25 -3.85
CA LYS A 264 -27.08 28.06 -2.68
C LYS A 264 -26.16 29.25 -2.49
N LYS A 265 -24.84 29.05 -2.60
CA LYS A 265 -23.85 30.13 -2.46
C LYS A 265 -24.07 31.23 -3.51
N ALA A 266 -24.26 30.87 -4.78
CA ALA A 266 -24.52 31.83 -5.86
C ALA A 266 -25.78 32.69 -5.58
N LYS A 267 -26.89 32.06 -5.16
CA LYS A 267 -28.12 32.78 -4.80
C LYS A 267 -27.94 33.76 -3.63
N THR A 268 -27.13 33.41 -2.62
CA THR A 268 -26.86 34.29 -1.48
C THR A 268 -25.97 35.47 -1.87
N THR A 269 -25.09 35.30 -2.86
CA THR A 269 -24.20 36.38 -3.34
C THR A 269 -24.97 37.37 -4.23
N GLU A 270 -25.88 36.87 -5.08
CA GLU A 270 -26.77 37.72 -5.89
C GLU A 270 -27.75 38.54 -5.03
N SER A 271 -28.17 38.03 -3.86
CA SER A 271 -29.06 38.76 -2.95
C SER A 271 -28.35 39.84 -2.10
N SER A 272 -27.03 39.76 -1.90
CA SER A 272 -26.28 40.76 -1.13
C SER A 272 -25.91 42.00 -1.94
N ASP A 273 -25.81 41.87 -3.27
CA ASP A 273 -25.43 42.97 -4.17
C ASP A 273 -26.60 43.92 -4.53
N MET A 274 -27.83 43.59 -4.14
CA MET A 274 -29.03 44.40 -4.40
C MET A 274 -29.38 45.38 -3.26
N ASN A 275 -28.63 45.40 -2.16
CA ASN A 275 -28.79 46.36 -1.04
C ASN A 275 -27.63 47.37 -1.01
N GLY A 276 -27.36 48.03 -2.14
CA GLY A 276 -26.49 49.21 -2.17
C GLY A 276 -27.17 50.40 -1.48
N PRO A 277 -26.42 51.29 -0.80
CA PRO A 277 -27.02 52.40 -0.06
C PRO A 277 -27.74 53.35 -1.00
N LEU A 278 -29.02 53.63 -0.72
CA LEU A 278 -29.77 54.74 -1.30
C LEU A 278 -29.07 56.04 -0.87
N ALA A 279 -28.44 56.72 -1.83
CA ALA A 279 -27.90 58.06 -1.70
C ALA A 279 -28.99 59.10 -2.01
#